data_AF-A0A369VH48-F1
#
_entry.id   AF-A0A369VH48-F1
#
_cell.length_a   1.000
_cell.length_b   1.000
_cell.length_c   1.000
_cell.angle_alpha   90.00
_cell.angle_beta   90.00
_cell.angle_gamma   90.00
#
_symmetry.space_group_name_H-M   'P 1'
#
loop_
_entity.id
_entity.type
_entity.pdbx_description
1 polymer ?
#
loop_
_entity_poly.entity_id
_entity_poly.type
_entity_poly.pdbx_seq_one_letter_code
_entity_poly.pdbx_strand_id
1 'polypeptide(L)'
;MEEAIEYCKRMQHDWQYHTRQDLHLAWLDDADAEKKRDFFWGWLKSRDYLLTHGQSQFLSHEELLIFFDQTRFSATAKEVFGKEAKKTWSQKQRRENTKDKKQCNFVLSEKTVLKLEMLAHRHGLSRTEIIELLVESEAKHERYISERLERKALLTTPLE
;
A
#
# COMPACT_ATOMS: atom_id res chain seq x y z
N MET A 1 -44.69 26.28 -12.00
CA MET A 1 -44.53 25.11 -11.11
C MET A 1 -43.65 24.06 -11.79
N GLU A 2 -43.88 23.72 -13.06
CA GLU A 2 -43.02 22.82 -13.85
C GLU A 2 -41.57 23.29 -13.99
N GLU A 3 -41.31 24.57 -14.25
CA GLU A 3 -39.94 25.11 -14.38
C GLU A 3 -39.10 24.95 -13.10
N ALA A 4 -39.71 25.10 -11.92
CA ALA A 4 -39.04 24.94 -10.65
C ALA A 4 -38.70 23.46 -10.38
N ILE A 5 -39.60 22.55 -10.76
CA ILE A 5 -39.36 21.10 -10.66
C ILE A 5 -38.21 20.69 -11.59
N GLU A 6 -38.19 21.21 -12.82
CA GLU A 6 -37.12 20.91 -13.79
C GLU A 6 -35.77 21.49 -13.36
N TYR A 7 -35.77 22.69 -12.78
CA TYR A 7 -34.58 23.29 -12.16
C TYR A 7 -34.03 22.41 -11.03
N CYS A 8 -34.88 21.95 -10.10
CA CYS A 8 -34.47 21.07 -9.01
C CYS A 8 -33.92 19.73 -9.51
N LYS A 9 -34.51 19.13 -10.54
CA LYS A 9 -34.02 17.89 -11.16
C LYS A 9 -32.64 18.06 -11.77
N ARG A 10 -32.40 19.17 -12.47
CA ARG A 10 -31.08 19.49 -13.02
C ARG A 10 -30.03 19.64 -11.93
N MET A 11 -30.33 20.42 -10.89
CA MET A 11 -29.42 20.56 -9.75
C MET A 11 -29.12 19.22 -9.07
N GLN A 12 -30.13 18.36 -8.91
CA GLN A 12 -29.92 17.03 -8.34
C GLN A 12 -29.02 16.16 -9.23
N HIS A 13 -29.22 16.20 -10.54
CA HIS A 13 -28.39 15.47 -11.49
C HIS A 13 -26.94 15.96 -11.45
N ASP A 14 -26.73 17.28 -11.45
CA ASP A 14 -25.40 17.89 -11.40
C ASP A 14 -24.71 17.53 -10.07
N TRP A 15 -25.42 17.64 -8.95
CA TRP A 15 -24.91 17.22 -7.64
C TRP A 15 -24.46 15.75 -7.64
N GLN A 16 -25.31 14.84 -8.12
CA GLN A 16 -24.97 13.41 -8.20
C GLN A 16 -23.79 13.16 -9.12
N TYR A 17 -23.67 13.91 -10.22
CA TYR A 17 -22.53 13.83 -11.12
C TYR A 17 -21.23 14.23 -10.41
N HIS A 18 -21.21 15.38 -9.73
CA HIS A 18 -20.05 15.85 -8.96
C HIS A 18 -19.65 14.85 -7.87
N THR A 19 -20.58 14.42 -7.02
CA THR A 19 -20.29 13.46 -5.93
C THR A 19 -19.72 12.13 -6.44
N ARG A 20 -20.15 11.67 -7.62
CA ARG A 20 -19.57 10.45 -8.23
C ARG A 20 -18.12 10.63 -8.65
N GLN A 21 -17.74 11.83 -9.10
CA GLN A 21 -16.36 12.10 -9.48
C GLN A 21 -15.43 12.19 -8.27
N ASP A 22 -15.94 12.68 -7.14
CA ASP A 22 -15.16 12.83 -5.90
C ASP A 22 -14.68 11.48 -5.35
N LEU A 23 -15.38 10.38 -5.66
CA LEU A 23 -14.95 9.02 -5.35
C LEU A 23 -13.57 8.67 -5.92
N HIS A 24 -13.15 9.30 -7.03
CA HIS A 24 -11.81 9.10 -7.59
C HIS A 24 -10.70 9.68 -6.72
N LEU A 25 -11.05 10.61 -5.83
CA LEU A 25 -10.14 11.34 -4.94
C LEU A 25 -10.31 10.92 -3.47
N ALA A 26 -11.36 10.18 -3.12
CA ALA A 26 -11.67 9.72 -1.76
C ALA A 26 -10.52 8.97 -1.07
N TRP A 27 -9.64 8.30 -1.82
CA TRP A 27 -8.49 7.59 -1.23
C TRP A 27 -7.46 8.50 -0.55
N LEU A 28 -7.53 9.81 -0.79
CA LEU A 28 -6.71 10.87 -0.20
C LEU A 28 -7.20 11.32 1.18
N ASP A 29 -8.36 10.84 1.64
CA ASP A 29 -8.96 11.21 2.93
C ASP A 29 -9.01 10.06 3.94
N ASP A 30 -8.34 8.96 3.64
CA ASP A 30 -8.24 7.80 4.53
C ASP A 30 -7.00 7.93 5.45
N ALA A 31 -6.58 6.87 6.14
CA ALA A 31 -5.36 6.84 6.95
C ALA A 31 -4.15 7.48 6.23
N ASP A 32 -3.35 8.25 6.97
CA ASP A 32 -2.25 9.08 6.45
C ASP A 32 -2.69 10.16 5.44
N ALA A 33 -3.90 10.70 5.59
CA ALA A 33 -4.49 11.69 4.68
C ALA A 33 -3.56 12.88 4.36
N GLU A 34 -2.90 13.43 5.39
CA GLU A 34 -1.93 14.53 5.23
C GLU A 34 -0.78 14.15 4.29
N LYS A 35 -0.09 13.04 4.56
CA LYS A 35 1.02 12.55 3.71
C LYS A 35 0.57 12.25 2.28
N LYS A 36 -0.65 11.72 2.12
CA LYS A 36 -1.23 11.43 0.80
C LYS A 36 -1.53 12.70 0.03
N ARG A 37 -2.09 13.74 0.67
CA ARG A 37 -2.32 15.06 0.07
C ARG A 37 -1.02 15.73 -0.31
N ASP A 38 0.00 15.69 0.56
CA ASP A 38 1.34 16.22 0.28
C ASP A 38 1.97 15.56 -0.93
N PHE A 39 1.93 14.22 -0.96
CA PHE A 39 2.39 13.45 -2.11
C PHE A 39 1.62 13.81 -3.38
N PHE A 40 0.29 13.88 -3.30
CA PHE A 40 -0.55 14.14 -4.45
C PHE A 40 -0.31 15.53 -5.03
N TRP A 41 -0.13 16.54 -4.18
CA TRP A 41 0.26 17.89 -4.59
C TRP A 41 1.63 17.93 -5.27
N GLY A 42 2.64 17.25 -4.68
CA GLY A 42 3.96 17.12 -5.30
C GLY A 42 3.91 16.37 -6.63
N TRP A 43 3.07 15.34 -6.73
CA TRP A 43 2.86 14.58 -7.95
C TRP A 43 2.19 15.43 -9.04
N LEU A 44 1.17 16.22 -8.70
CA LEU A 44 0.53 17.18 -9.62
C LEU A 44 1.54 18.20 -10.16
N LYS A 45 2.33 18.82 -9.26
CA LYS A 45 3.42 19.73 -9.62
C LYS A 45 4.41 19.12 -10.60
N SER A 46 4.77 17.84 -10.39
CA SER A 46 5.72 17.13 -11.24
C SER A 46 5.16 16.77 -12.61
N ARG A 47 3.83 16.63 -12.73
CA ARG A 47 3.17 16.27 -13.99
C ARG A 47 2.94 17.48 -14.87
N ASP A 48 2.38 18.54 -14.29
CA ASP A 48 2.15 19.80 -14.99
C ASP A 48 2.16 20.95 -13.98
N TYR A 49 3.22 21.73 -14.03
CA TYR A 49 3.41 22.90 -13.18
C TYR A 49 2.28 23.92 -13.34
N LEU A 50 1.70 24.07 -14.53
CA LEU A 50 0.65 25.04 -14.81
C LEU A 50 -0.65 24.75 -14.03
N LEU A 51 -0.91 23.48 -13.70
CA LEU A 51 -2.07 23.11 -12.89
C LEU A 51 -1.98 23.67 -11.46
N THR A 52 -0.76 23.78 -10.95
CA THR A 52 -0.48 24.19 -9.55
C THR A 52 0.05 25.62 -9.44
N HIS A 53 0.30 26.28 -10.56
CA HIS A 53 0.87 27.63 -10.58
C HIS A 53 -0.09 28.64 -9.94
N GLY A 54 0.40 29.39 -8.96
CA GLY A 54 -0.39 30.38 -8.22
C GLY A 54 -1.45 29.78 -7.28
N GLN A 55 -1.42 28.46 -7.05
CA GLN A 55 -2.36 27.76 -6.16
C GLN A 55 -1.61 27.27 -4.91
N SER A 56 -2.28 27.29 -3.75
CA SER A 56 -1.75 26.71 -2.52
C SER A 56 -2.01 25.20 -2.47
N GLN A 57 -1.21 24.52 -1.66
CA GLN A 57 -1.42 23.11 -1.35
C GLN A 57 -2.72 22.91 -0.58
N PHE A 58 -3.38 21.77 -0.80
CA PHE A 58 -4.60 21.40 -0.10
C PHE A 58 -4.30 21.05 1.37
N LEU A 59 -4.94 21.74 2.30
CA LEU A 59 -4.85 21.46 3.74
C LEU A 59 -5.93 20.46 4.18
N SER A 60 -7.06 20.42 3.48
CA SER A 60 -8.18 19.50 3.74
C SER A 60 -8.59 18.73 2.48
N HIS A 61 -9.41 17.69 2.68
CA HIS A 61 -10.02 16.97 1.55
C HIS A 61 -11.01 17.85 0.78
N GLU A 62 -11.77 18.71 1.48
CA GLU A 62 -12.70 19.65 0.87
C GLU A 62 -12.00 20.64 -0.07
N GLU A 63 -10.87 21.22 0.36
CA GLU A 63 -10.07 22.11 -0.49
C GLU A 63 -9.58 21.43 -1.78
N LEU A 64 -9.25 20.13 -1.67
CA LEU A 64 -8.88 19.32 -2.82
C LEU A 64 -10.05 19.15 -3.78
N LEU A 65 -11.26 18.82 -3.28
CA LEU A 65 -12.44 18.69 -4.13
C LEU A 65 -12.78 20.02 -4.81
N ILE A 66 -12.76 21.13 -4.07
CA ILE A 66 -12.99 22.49 -4.58
C ILE A 66 -11.99 22.84 -5.69
N PHE A 67 -10.71 22.48 -5.54
CA PHE A 67 -9.71 22.69 -6.59
C PHE A 67 -10.05 21.95 -7.89
N PHE A 68 -10.56 20.71 -7.78
CA PHE A 68 -10.93 19.90 -8.93
C PHE A 68 -12.28 20.30 -9.54
N ASP A 69 -13.14 21.00 -8.82
CA ASP A 69 -14.40 21.54 -9.39
C ASP A 69 -14.20 22.75 -10.31
N GLN A 70 -12.97 23.25 -10.43
CA GLN A 70 -12.62 24.28 -11.42
C GLN A 70 -12.85 23.76 -12.85
N THR A 71 -13.38 24.62 -13.72
CA THR A 71 -13.79 24.31 -15.11
C THR A 71 -12.70 23.72 -16.00
N ARG A 72 -11.42 23.86 -15.59
CA ARG A 72 -10.26 23.29 -16.29
C ARG A 72 -10.09 21.77 -16.09
N PHE A 73 -10.78 21.16 -15.13
CA PHE A 73 -10.72 19.71 -14.89
C PHE A 73 -12.00 19.02 -15.36
N SER A 74 -11.88 18.23 -16.43
CA SER A 74 -12.96 17.32 -16.82
C SER A 74 -13.08 16.17 -15.83
N ALA A 75 -14.25 15.53 -15.78
CA ALA A 75 -14.45 14.27 -15.03
C ALA A 75 -13.40 13.21 -15.39
N THR A 76 -13.08 13.08 -16.68
CA THR A 76 -12.04 12.17 -17.16
C THR A 76 -10.65 12.54 -16.62
N ALA A 77 -10.33 13.83 -16.50
CA ALA A 77 -9.07 14.27 -15.89
C ALA A 77 -9.01 13.91 -14.41
N LYS A 78 -10.10 14.16 -13.64
CA LYS A 78 -10.19 13.77 -12.22
C LYS A 78 -9.94 12.26 -12.04
N GLU A 79 -10.58 11.44 -12.86
CA GLU A 79 -10.42 9.99 -12.83
C GLU A 79 -8.99 9.55 -13.15
N VAL A 80 -8.41 10.07 -14.24
CA VAL A 80 -7.05 9.74 -14.67
C VAL A 80 -6.04 10.15 -13.59
N PHE A 81 -6.16 11.35 -13.04
CA PHE A 81 -5.26 11.84 -12.02
C PHE A 81 -5.36 11.04 -10.72
N GLY A 82 -6.58 10.78 -10.25
CA GLY A 82 -6.82 9.96 -9.07
C GLY A 82 -6.21 8.56 -9.22
N LYS A 83 -6.45 7.89 -10.36
CA LYS A 83 -5.94 6.53 -10.63
C LYS A 83 -4.41 6.48 -10.72
N GLU A 84 -3.81 7.37 -11.51
CA GLU A 84 -2.36 7.35 -11.71
C GLU A 84 -1.60 7.71 -10.45
N ALA A 85 -2.03 8.76 -9.73
CA ALA A 85 -1.38 9.13 -8.49
C ALA A 85 -1.51 8.05 -7.41
N LYS A 86 -2.68 7.41 -7.30
CA LYS A 86 -2.88 6.28 -6.39
C LYS A 86 -1.94 5.11 -6.71
N LYS A 87 -1.75 4.81 -8.00
CA LYS A 87 -0.81 3.79 -8.45
C LYS A 87 0.62 4.14 -8.04
N THR A 88 1.07 5.36 -8.29
CA THR A 88 2.42 5.82 -7.93
C THR A 88 2.64 5.83 -6.41
N TRP A 89 1.67 6.31 -5.63
CA TRP A 89 1.68 6.25 -4.17
C TRP A 89 1.84 4.81 -3.68
N SER A 90 1.03 3.89 -4.21
CA SER A 90 1.07 2.48 -3.82
C SER A 90 2.40 1.81 -4.17
N GLN A 91 3.06 2.24 -5.25
CA GLN A 91 4.40 1.77 -5.60
C GLN A 91 5.47 2.36 -4.68
N LYS A 92 5.37 3.65 -4.34
CA LYS A 92 6.28 4.32 -3.39
C LYS A 92 6.21 3.63 -2.03
N GLN A 93 5.01 3.43 -1.50
CA GLN A 93 4.78 2.72 -0.23
C GLN A 93 5.37 1.31 -0.26
N ARG A 94 5.19 0.57 -1.35
CA ARG A 94 5.82 -0.75 -1.51
C ARG A 94 7.34 -0.68 -1.45
N ARG A 95 7.96 0.26 -2.17
CA ARG A 95 9.42 0.44 -2.20
C ARG A 95 9.99 0.84 -0.83
N GLU A 96 9.30 1.72 -0.11
CA GLU A 96 9.67 2.13 1.25
C GLU A 96 9.60 0.92 2.20
N ASN A 97 8.52 0.15 2.15
CA ASN A 97 8.35 -1.05 2.98
C ASN A 97 9.34 -2.18 2.67
N THR A 98 9.91 -2.22 1.46
CA THR A 98 10.88 -3.24 1.04
C THR A 98 12.34 -2.79 1.07
N LYS A 99 12.63 -1.53 1.45
CA LYS A 99 13.99 -0.98 1.35
C LYS A 99 15.04 -1.81 2.11
N ASP A 100 14.65 -2.35 3.27
CA ASP A 100 15.50 -3.19 4.11
C ASP A 100 15.06 -4.66 4.11
N LYS A 101 14.08 -5.03 3.27
CA LYS A 101 13.53 -6.39 3.19
C LYS A 101 13.83 -7.01 1.83
N LYS A 102 14.70 -8.02 1.80
CA LYS A 102 14.94 -8.81 0.60
C LYS A 102 14.01 -10.02 0.59
N GLN A 103 13.24 -10.19 -0.48
CA GLN A 103 12.45 -11.40 -0.67
C GLN A 103 13.39 -12.61 -0.88
N CYS A 104 13.29 -13.61 -0.02
CA CYS A 104 13.95 -14.89 -0.16
C CYS A 104 12.91 -15.97 -0.48
N ASN A 105 13.05 -16.62 -1.64
CA ASN A 105 12.16 -17.71 -2.04
C ASN A 105 12.74 -19.04 -1.55
N PHE A 106 11.94 -19.82 -0.83
CA PHE A 106 12.33 -21.13 -0.32
C PHE A 106 11.52 -22.22 -1.00
N VAL A 107 12.19 -23.30 -1.42
CA VAL A 107 11.51 -24.55 -1.77
C VAL A 107 11.54 -25.43 -0.52
N LEU A 108 10.39 -25.55 0.14
CA LEU A 108 10.22 -26.38 1.34
C LEU A 108 9.36 -27.59 0.99
N SER A 109 9.60 -28.70 1.69
CA SER A 109 8.70 -29.85 1.58
C SER A 109 7.31 -29.49 2.12
N GLU A 110 6.26 -30.10 1.58
CA GLU A 110 4.88 -29.89 2.02
C GLU A 110 4.72 -30.12 3.53
N LYS A 111 5.39 -31.15 4.07
CA LYS A 111 5.44 -31.44 5.51
C LYS A 111 6.01 -30.28 6.33
N THR A 112 7.05 -29.60 5.82
CA THR A 112 7.65 -28.44 6.50
C THR A 112 6.74 -27.22 6.42
N VAL A 113 6.04 -27.01 5.30
CA VAL A 113 5.06 -25.93 5.16
C VAL A 113 3.91 -26.10 6.17
N LEU A 114 3.37 -27.31 6.32
CA LEU A 114 2.33 -27.60 7.31
C LEU A 114 2.80 -27.29 8.74
N LYS A 115 4.04 -27.67 9.09
CA LYS A 115 4.61 -27.34 10.41
C LYS A 115 4.76 -25.83 10.61
N LEU A 116 5.17 -25.11 9.58
CA LEU A 116 5.29 -23.65 9.62
C LEU A 116 3.93 -22.98 9.83
N GLU A 117 2.88 -23.45 9.15
CA GLU A 117 1.52 -22.95 9.33
C GLU A 117 0.97 -23.24 10.73
N MET A 118 1.22 -24.43 11.27
CA MET A 118 0.86 -24.76 12.65
C MET A 118 1.56 -23.85 13.67
N LEU A 119 2.84 -23.54 13.47
CA LEU A 119 3.60 -22.63 14.33
C LEU A 119 3.06 -21.20 14.25
N ALA A 120 2.83 -20.70 13.03
CA ALA A 120 2.23 -19.40 12.77
C ALA A 120 0.87 -19.27 13.49
N HIS A 121 -0.03 -20.24 13.31
CA HIS A 121 -1.34 -20.24 13.95
C HIS A 121 -1.24 -20.32 15.48
N ARG A 122 -0.37 -21.18 16.02
CA ARG A 122 -0.23 -21.37 17.48
C ARG A 122 0.22 -20.09 18.17
N HIS A 123 1.09 -19.31 17.53
CA HIS A 123 1.70 -18.12 18.14
C HIS A 123 1.09 -16.80 17.64
N GLY A 124 0.13 -16.82 16.72
CA GLY A 124 -0.48 -15.62 16.16
C GLY A 124 0.48 -14.78 15.31
N LEU A 125 1.53 -15.41 14.76
CA LEU A 125 2.57 -14.76 13.97
C LEU A 125 2.44 -15.15 12.49
N SER A 126 2.92 -14.29 11.59
CA SER A 126 3.04 -14.63 10.19
C SER A 126 4.13 -15.67 9.95
N ARG A 127 4.04 -16.40 8.83
CA ARG A 127 5.07 -17.37 8.41
C ARG A 127 6.45 -16.72 8.30
N THR A 128 6.51 -15.47 7.84
CA THR A 128 7.76 -14.72 7.72
C THR A 128 8.36 -14.41 9.09
N GLU A 129 7.56 -13.96 10.05
CA GLU A 129 8.01 -13.68 11.42
C GLU A 129 8.55 -14.95 12.11
N ILE A 130 7.88 -16.10 11.91
CA ILE A 130 8.38 -17.38 12.43
C ILE A 130 9.75 -17.72 11.82
N ILE A 131 9.92 -17.56 10.50
CA ILE A 131 11.20 -17.85 9.84
C ILE A 131 12.30 -16.92 10.35
N GLU A 132 12.04 -15.61 10.41
CA GLU A 132 13.01 -14.63 10.91
C GLU A 132 13.43 -14.94 12.35
N LEU A 133 12.47 -15.23 13.24
CA LEU A 133 12.76 -15.60 14.63
C LEU A 133 13.60 -16.87 14.73
N LEU A 134 13.29 -17.91 13.95
CA LEU A 134 14.06 -19.15 13.95
C LEU A 134 15.49 -18.93 13.44
N VAL A 135 15.66 -18.15 12.38
CA VAL A 135 16.98 -17.83 11.81
C VAL A 135 17.80 -16.99 12.80
N GLU A 136 17.21 -15.96 13.41
CA GLU A 136 17.88 -15.10 14.39
C GLU A 136 18.25 -15.87 15.65
N SER A 137 17.33 -16.69 16.17
CA SER A 137 17.59 -17.55 17.32
C SER A 137 18.72 -18.53 17.04
N GLU A 138 18.75 -19.15 15.86
CA GLU A 138 19.80 -20.09 15.50
C GLU A 138 21.14 -19.38 15.28
N ALA A 139 21.16 -18.21 14.63
CA ALA A 139 22.38 -17.43 14.44
C ALA A 139 22.99 -16.96 15.78
N LYS A 140 22.15 -16.71 16.79
CA LYS A 140 22.60 -16.27 18.12
C LYS A 140 23.11 -17.41 19.00
N HIS A 141 22.46 -18.57 18.95
CA HIS A 141 22.72 -19.67 19.89
C HIS A 141 23.45 -20.87 19.27
N GLU A 142 23.51 -20.98 17.94
CA GLU A 142 24.13 -22.05 17.15
C GLU A 142 23.80 -23.46 17.66
N ARG A 143 22.58 -23.67 18.14
CA ARG A 143 22.21 -24.90 18.84
C ARG A 143 21.85 -26.00 17.86
N TYR A 144 20.83 -25.76 17.02
CA TYR A 144 20.22 -26.84 16.24
C TYR A 144 21.09 -27.24 15.05
N ILE A 145 21.84 -26.31 14.45
CA ILE A 145 22.76 -26.57 13.35
C ILE A 145 23.98 -27.34 13.87
N SER A 146 24.60 -26.91 14.96
CA SER A 146 25.77 -27.58 15.54
C SER A 146 25.45 -29.00 15.98
N GLU A 147 24.36 -29.20 16.74
CA GLU A 147 23.90 -30.54 17.14
C GLU A 147 23.64 -31.47 15.94
N ARG A 148 23.19 -30.90 14.81
CA ARG A 148 22.96 -31.67 13.58
C ARG A 148 24.25 -32.04 12.87
N LEU A 149 25.23 -31.14 12.86
CA LEU A 149 26.56 -31.38 12.27
C LEU A 149 27.32 -32.45 13.07
N GLU A 150 27.30 -32.37 14.41
CA GLU A 150 27.90 -33.36 15.30
C GLU A 150 27.30 -34.76 15.07
N ARG A 151 25.96 -34.86 15.06
CA ARG A 151 25.26 -36.12 14.75
C ARG A 151 25.65 -36.68 13.40
N LYS A 152 25.82 -35.83 12.39
CA LYS A 152 26.26 -36.26 11.07
C LYS A 152 27.69 -36.82 11.13
N ALA A 153 28.61 -36.13 11.81
CA ALA A 153 30.00 -36.56 11.95
C ALA A 153 30.14 -37.93 12.64
N LEU A 154 29.37 -38.16 13.70
CA LEU A 154 29.33 -39.45 14.42
C LEU A 154 28.84 -40.61 13.55
N LEU A 155 27.96 -40.34 12.58
CA LEU A 155 27.46 -41.36 11.65
C LEU A 155 28.40 -41.63 10.47
N THR A 156 29.42 -40.77 10.26
CA THR A 156 30.37 -40.90 9.14
C THR A 156 31.76 -41.36 9.56
N THR A 157 32.02 -41.52 10.86
CA THR A 157 33.30 -42.04 11.36
C THR A 157 33.31 -43.58 11.24
N PRO A 158 34.23 -44.20 10.47
CA PRO A 158 34.35 -45.65 10.42
C PRO A 158 34.79 -46.18 11.79
N LEU A 159 34.14 -47.25 12.25
CA LEU A 159 34.63 -48.03 13.38
C LEU A 159 35.97 -48.67 12.96
N GLU A 160 37.06 -48.24 13.60
CA GLU A 160 38.37 -48.92 13.55
C GLU A 160 38.31 -50.31 14.17
#